data_AF-A0A2G5TM45-F1
#
_entry.id   AF-A0A2G5TM45-F1
#
_cell.length_a   1.000
_cell.length_b   1.000
_cell.length_c   1.000
_cell.angle_alpha   90.00
_cell.angle_beta   90.00
_cell.angle_gamma   90.00
#
_symmetry.space_group_name_H-M   'P 1'
#
loop_
_entity.id
_entity.type
_entity.pdbx_description
1 polymer ?
#
loop_
_entity_poly.entity_id
_entity_poly.type
_entity_poly.pdbx_seq_one_letter_code
_entity_poly.pdbx_strand_id
1 'polypeptide(L)'
;MDVESSSAFSPAEPVVDGAFVSKHNLSAEAYQGFKECADSLLSGKVAQPEQLAFIQRTLQICENVILNFEDEKQHLMSDVLLVWAMKQQKLSIATLHTQQLHYKELDLINLQFEYFGELLQQTLSGLDYLKQYYPNVGFEEVHSKVRNLTHYFLYYSIIVSRQPPSVIVKCGEAENHRRSRFWFNTEIRILGGSAFGIDTNNENSNVNCYLITDETAKQLLNNAYLDIFESEEFCIEPNTTTFQKKDARGIKAKFDDMKVAKKVQLRRDSVATKRYCLCYNIQLQTNCGIELVGKKVSLPFAVLVGPKADVEAKLFLERSFADLVRHPLSDIPTHVSCAEMADALEMKFQAIVETPQKNTDGPSVVQPRKFNMQTKQHLVMRMKPNQQGFLALDNFMKLAVAEEFQQKKSGASEGEWKLVPFYDWFFKLAEITNKYLYSMWYDGLIYGFCSKEDAENILRCIPRSVLLVRFSDIEYGKVKISVKSRNGEIRHHWYEHADLNARSLNSELLSNHKFSDVDLIYPDIDLEVALGGRNKPRVRLPRNLAPDEIYFDNQGAAT
;
A
#
# COMPACT_ATOMS: atom_id res chain seq x y z
N MET A 1 22.12 -3.71 -27.03
CA MET A 1 23.18 -4.44 -26.29
C MET A 1 23.32 -3.72 -24.97
N ASP A 2 22.47 -4.09 -24.03
CA ASP A 2 22.35 -3.48 -22.72
C ASP A 2 23.37 -4.10 -21.78
N VAL A 3 24.23 -3.25 -21.23
CA VAL A 3 25.14 -3.63 -20.15
C VAL A 3 24.52 -3.13 -18.86
N GLU A 4 23.72 -3.99 -18.23
CA GLU A 4 23.29 -3.80 -16.85
C GLU A 4 24.51 -3.86 -15.93
N SER A 5 24.81 -2.74 -15.24
CA SER A 5 25.79 -2.74 -14.17
C SER A 5 25.17 -3.40 -12.93
N SER A 6 25.65 -4.59 -12.62
CA SER A 6 25.41 -5.31 -11.39
C SER A 6 25.98 -4.55 -10.18
N SER A 7 25.12 -3.92 -9.38
CA SER A 7 25.44 -3.56 -8.00
C SER A 7 24.64 -4.45 -7.05
N ALA A 8 25.37 -5.32 -6.38
CA ALA A 8 24.88 -6.39 -5.52
C ALA A 8 24.13 -5.87 -4.29
N PHE A 9 22.82 -6.06 -4.28
CA PHE A 9 22.07 -6.54 -3.12
C PHE A 9 21.06 -7.55 -3.67
N SER A 10 21.47 -8.83 -3.72
CA SER A 10 20.50 -9.90 -3.92
C SER A 10 19.51 -9.84 -2.75
N PRO A 11 18.20 -9.67 -3.00
CA PRO A 11 17.22 -9.92 -1.94
C PRO A 11 17.45 -11.35 -1.48
N ALA A 12 17.57 -11.57 -0.16
CA ALA A 12 17.59 -12.91 0.38
C ALA A 12 16.41 -13.69 -0.22
N GLU A 13 16.64 -14.90 -0.71
CA GLU A 13 15.57 -15.77 -1.16
C GLU A 13 14.50 -15.83 -0.06
N PRO A 14 13.21 -15.72 -0.41
CA PRO A 14 12.15 -15.70 0.58
C PRO A 14 12.23 -16.99 1.41
N VAL A 15 12.61 -16.83 2.68
CA VAL A 15 12.69 -17.95 3.63
C VAL A 15 11.28 -18.48 3.82
N VAL A 16 11.04 -19.71 3.36
CA VAL A 16 9.76 -20.38 3.53
C VAL A 16 9.47 -20.51 5.03
N ASP A 17 8.28 -20.10 5.45
CA ASP A 17 7.85 -20.16 6.84
C ASP A 17 7.95 -21.59 7.38
N GLY A 18 8.74 -21.79 8.45
CA GLY A 18 8.92 -23.10 9.08
C GLY A 18 7.61 -23.67 9.64
N ALA A 19 6.68 -22.80 10.06
CA ALA A 19 5.35 -23.24 10.51
C ALA A 19 4.54 -23.83 9.35
N PHE A 20 4.57 -23.19 8.18
CA PHE A 20 3.95 -23.73 6.96
C PHE A 20 4.56 -25.08 6.59
N VAL A 21 5.89 -25.19 6.52
CA VAL A 21 6.56 -26.46 6.15
C VAL A 21 6.16 -27.60 7.09
N SER A 22 6.13 -27.33 8.40
CA SER A 22 5.73 -28.35 9.38
C SER A 22 4.29 -28.81 9.20
N LYS A 23 3.34 -27.88 9.06
CA LYS A 23 1.91 -28.20 8.89
C LYS A 23 1.65 -28.89 7.55
N HIS A 24 2.26 -28.40 6.48
CA HIS A 24 2.13 -28.97 5.15
C HIS A 24 2.65 -30.41 5.10
N ASN A 25 3.80 -30.70 5.74
CA ASN A 25 4.32 -32.05 5.81
C ASN A 25 3.36 -33.02 6.54
N LEU A 26 2.71 -32.57 7.62
CA LEU A 26 1.70 -33.38 8.32
C LEU A 26 0.48 -33.67 7.43
N SER A 27 -0.02 -32.66 6.72
CA SER A 27 -1.09 -32.84 5.73
C SER A 27 -0.70 -33.78 4.59
N ALA A 28 0.52 -33.64 4.07
CA ALA A 28 1.04 -34.48 3.00
C ALA A 28 1.21 -35.94 3.46
N GLU A 29 1.68 -36.17 4.69
CA GLU A 29 1.77 -37.51 5.29
C GLU A 29 0.38 -38.13 5.51
N ALA A 30 -0.57 -37.36 6.03
CA ALA A 30 -1.96 -37.81 6.19
C ALA A 30 -2.58 -38.17 4.82
N TYR A 31 -2.39 -37.33 3.81
CA TYR A 31 -2.83 -37.59 2.43
C TYR A 31 -2.19 -38.86 1.87
N GLN A 32 -0.89 -39.06 2.08
CA GLN A 32 -0.19 -40.25 1.60
C GLN A 32 -0.78 -41.54 2.19
N GLY A 33 -1.13 -41.53 3.48
CA GLY A 33 -1.86 -42.64 4.11
C GLY A 33 -3.24 -42.89 3.50
N PHE A 34 -4.00 -41.82 3.19
CA PHE A 34 -5.26 -41.95 2.47
C PHE A 34 -5.07 -42.54 1.06
N LYS A 35 -4.09 -42.04 0.31
CA LYS A 35 -3.78 -42.48 -1.05
C LYS A 35 -3.48 -43.98 -1.10
N GLU A 36 -2.65 -44.48 -0.19
CA GLU A 36 -2.33 -45.91 -0.11
C GLU A 36 -3.56 -46.79 0.14
N CYS A 37 -4.48 -46.34 1.00
CA CYS A 37 -5.75 -47.02 1.24
C CYS A 37 -6.67 -46.95 0.02
N ALA A 38 -6.80 -45.79 -0.61
CA ALA A 38 -7.60 -45.60 -1.81
C ALA A 38 -7.10 -46.49 -2.96
N ASP A 39 -5.79 -46.50 -3.22
CA ASP A 39 -5.17 -47.33 -4.25
C ASP A 39 -5.37 -48.83 -3.97
N SER A 40 -5.27 -49.26 -2.71
CA SER A 40 -5.49 -50.65 -2.32
C SER A 40 -6.93 -51.12 -2.57
N LEU A 41 -7.91 -50.26 -2.28
CA LEU A 41 -9.32 -50.53 -2.56
C LEU A 41 -9.59 -50.55 -4.07
N LEU A 42 -9.18 -49.51 -4.79
CA LEU A 42 -9.46 -49.32 -6.21
C LEU A 42 -8.73 -50.34 -7.10
N SER A 43 -7.56 -50.82 -6.69
CA SER A 43 -6.83 -51.88 -7.41
C SER A 43 -7.38 -53.30 -7.16
N GLY A 44 -8.36 -53.46 -6.28
CA GLY A 44 -8.95 -54.76 -5.95
C GLY A 44 -8.03 -55.69 -5.17
N LYS A 45 -6.96 -55.16 -4.56
CA LYS A 45 -6.01 -55.94 -3.74
C LYS A 45 -6.61 -56.41 -2.41
N VAL A 46 -7.68 -55.78 -1.95
CA VAL A 46 -8.39 -56.14 -0.71
C VAL A 46 -9.42 -57.22 -1.01
N ALA A 47 -9.32 -58.36 -0.32
CA ALA A 47 -10.27 -59.46 -0.48
C ALA A 47 -11.68 -59.04 -0.03
N GLN A 48 -12.73 -59.51 -0.74
CA GLN A 48 -14.13 -59.19 -0.42
C GLN A 48 -14.53 -59.35 1.06
N PRO A 49 -14.14 -60.40 1.80
CA PRO A 49 -14.52 -60.53 3.22
C PRO A 49 -13.87 -59.49 4.14
N GLU A 50 -12.72 -58.93 3.77
CA GLU A 50 -11.98 -57.93 4.56
C GLU A 50 -12.33 -56.48 4.16
N GLN A 51 -13.04 -56.33 3.05
CA GLN A 51 -13.28 -55.04 2.40
C GLN A 51 -14.03 -54.06 3.29
N LEU A 52 -15.04 -54.51 4.03
CA LEU A 52 -15.84 -53.64 4.90
C LEU A 52 -15.02 -53.11 6.09
N ALA A 53 -14.17 -53.95 6.68
CA ALA A 53 -13.26 -53.53 7.75
C ALA A 53 -12.18 -52.57 7.21
N PHE A 54 -11.67 -52.82 6.00
CA PHE A 54 -10.71 -51.94 5.35
C PHE A 54 -11.31 -50.57 4.99
N ILE A 55 -12.57 -50.54 4.54
CA ILE A 55 -13.31 -49.29 4.31
C ILE A 55 -13.45 -48.50 5.61
N GLN A 56 -13.83 -49.14 6.72
CA GLN A 56 -13.92 -48.46 8.02
C GLN A 56 -12.58 -47.86 8.45
N ARG A 57 -11.47 -48.59 8.28
CA ARG A 57 -10.12 -48.05 8.53
C ARG A 57 -9.79 -46.86 7.63
N THR A 58 -10.18 -46.94 6.35
CA THR A 58 -9.96 -45.84 5.39
C THR A 58 -10.74 -44.59 5.81
N LEU A 59 -11.98 -44.74 6.26
CA LEU A 59 -12.79 -43.63 6.77
C LEU A 59 -12.15 -42.96 8.01
N GLN A 60 -11.57 -43.74 8.92
CA GLN A 60 -10.81 -43.20 10.07
C GLN A 60 -9.56 -42.41 9.62
N ILE A 61 -8.86 -42.89 8.58
CA ILE A 61 -7.73 -42.16 8.00
C ILE A 61 -8.22 -40.85 7.38
N CYS A 62 -9.37 -40.85 6.70
CA CYS A 62 -9.97 -39.62 6.17
C CYS A 62 -10.29 -38.60 7.27
N GLU A 63 -10.72 -39.03 8.45
CA GLU A 63 -10.93 -38.11 9.59
C GLU A 63 -9.61 -37.42 9.98
N ASN A 64 -8.50 -38.18 10.03
CA ASN A 64 -7.18 -37.60 10.28
C ASN A 64 -6.74 -36.64 9.17
N VAL A 65 -7.01 -36.95 7.89
CA VAL A 65 -6.74 -36.04 6.76
C VAL A 65 -7.50 -34.72 6.93
N ILE A 66 -8.80 -34.78 7.23
CA ILE A 66 -9.64 -33.59 7.44
C ILE A 66 -9.09 -32.74 8.59
N LEU A 67 -8.69 -33.35 9.70
CA LEU A 67 -8.11 -32.63 10.84
C LEU A 67 -6.84 -31.87 10.48
N ASN A 68 -5.91 -32.51 9.77
CA ASN A 68 -4.66 -31.85 9.33
C ASN A 68 -4.95 -30.76 8.30
N PHE A 69 -5.87 -31.00 7.37
CA PHE A 69 -6.27 -29.99 6.38
C PHE A 69 -6.94 -28.77 7.01
N GLU A 70 -7.77 -28.96 8.05
CA GLU A 70 -8.36 -27.84 8.78
C GLU A 70 -7.28 -27.01 9.49
N ASP A 71 -6.29 -27.66 10.10
CA ASP A 71 -5.19 -26.98 10.80
C ASP A 71 -4.25 -26.21 9.85
N GLU A 72 -3.92 -26.78 8.69
CA GLU A 72 -3.14 -26.09 7.65
C GLU A 72 -3.95 -24.96 7.01
N LYS A 73 -5.22 -25.19 6.65
CA LYS A 73 -6.12 -24.13 6.14
C LYS A 73 -6.19 -22.97 7.14
N GLN A 74 -6.38 -23.26 8.42
CA GLN A 74 -6.51 -22.24 9.45
C GLN A 74 -5.26 -21.37 9.55
N HIS A 75 -4.07 -21.99 9.47
CA HIS A 75 -2.80 -21.28 9.43
C HIS A 75 -2.66 -20.40 8.18
N LEU A 76 -2.91 -20.95 6.99
CA LEU A 76 -2.84 -20.20 5.73
C LEU A 76 -3.80 -19.00 5.71
N MET A 77 -5.01 -19.16 6.25
CA MET A 77 -6.01 -18.11 6.25
C MET A 77 -5.77 -17.05 7.35
N SER A 78 -5.43 -17.48 8.56
CA SER A 78 -5.44 -16.60 9.74
C SER A 78 -4.05 -16.05 10.10
N ASP A 79 -3.00 -16.84 9.90
CA ASP A 79 -1.64 -16.44 10.29
C ASP A 79 -0.86 -15.88 9.10
N VAL A 80 -1.18 -16.34 7.88
CA VAL A 80 -0.50 -15.91 6.65
C VAL A 80 -1.31 -14.82 5.94
N LEU A 81 -2.47 -15.17 5.37
CA LEU A 81 -3.22 -14.27 4.48
C LEU A 81 -3.84 -13.08 5.23
N LEU A 82 -4.41 -13.32 6.41
CA LEU A 82 -4.99 -12.25 7.22
C LEU A 82 -3.93 -11.25 7.69
N VAL A 83 -2.77 -11.72 8.14
CA VAL A 83 -1.64 -10.85 8.53
C VAL A 83 -1.16 -10.03 7.33
N TRP A 84 -1.05 -10.65 6.16
CA TRP A 84 -0.73 -9.94 4.92
C TRP A 84 -1.77 -8.86 4.59
N ALA A 85 -3.06 -9.16 4.72
CA ALA A 85 -4.15 -8.21 4.46
C ALA A 85 -4.16 -7.04 5.45
N MET A 86 -3.94 -7.31 6.75
CA MET A 86 -3.82 -6.27 7.79
C MET A 86 -2.64 -5.33 7.51
N LYS A 87 -1.50 -5.88 7.06
CA LYS A 87 -0.34 -5.08 6.67
C LYS A 87 -0.62 -4.29 5.38
N GLN A 88 -1.32 -4.87 4.40
CA GLN A 88 -1.77 -4.17 3.18
C GLN A 88 -2.61 -2.94 3.52
N GLN A 89 -3.52 -3.03 4.50
CA GLN A 89 -4.33 -1.90 4.95
C GLN A 89 -3.45 -0.76 5.45
N LYS A 90 -2.52 -1.03 6.38
CA LYS A 90 -1.62 -0.03 6.95
C LYS A 90 -0.71 0.59 5.88
N LEU A 91 -0.24 -0.21 4.93
CA LEU A 91 0.61 0.26 3.83
C LEU A 91 -0.15 1.02 2.73
N SER A 92 -1.49 1.02 2.73
CA SER A 92 -2.29 1.76 1.72
C SER A 92 -2.11 3.28 1.77
N ILE A 93 -1.52 3.80 2.86
CA ILE A 93 -1.14 5.22 3.01
C ILE A 93 0.33 5.49 2.69
N ALA A 94 1.13 4.45 2.43
CA ALA A 94 2.56 4.54 2.16
C ALA A 94 2.85 4.76 0.67
N THR A 95 4.13 4.88 0.34
CA THR A 95 4.62 5.03 -1.03
C THR A 95 4.34 3.80 -1.89
N LEU A 96 4.29 3.98 -3.21
CA LEU A 96 4.09 2.87 -4.14
C LEU A 96 5.22 1.84 -4.04
N HIS A 97 6.46 2.29 -3.82
CA HIS A 97 7.60 1.40 -3.59
C HIS A 97 7.36 0.46 -2.38
N THR A 98 6.96 1.03 -1.24
CA THR A 98 6.67 0.25 -0.03
C THR A 98 5.52 -0.74 -0.25
N GLN A 99 4.46 -0.30 -0.91
CA GLN A 99 3.33 -1.16 -1.27
C GLN A 99 3.74 -2.29 -2.23
N GLN A 100 4.65 -2.04 -3.17
CA GLN A 100 5.13 -3.04 -4.12
C GLN A 100 5.99 -4.12 -3.45
N LEU A 101 6.81 -3.77 -2.45
CA LEU A 101 7.55 -4.76 -1.67
C LEU A 101 6.60 -5.73 -0.97
N HIS A 102 5.56 -5.21 -0.33
CA HIS A 102 4.52 -6.02 0.32
C HIS A 102 3.71 -6.85 -0.68
N TYR A 103 3.40 -6.29 -1.85
CA TYR A 103 2.69 -7.01 -2.91
C TYR A 103 3.47 -8.23 -3.41
N LYS A 104 4.81 -8.15 -3.49
CA LYS A 104 5.65 -9.28 -3.92
C LYS A 104 5.61 -10.47 -2.95
N GLU A 105 5.29 -10.25 -1.67
CA GLU A 105 5.10 -11.33 -0.69
C GLU A 105 3.99 -12.30 -1.11
N LEU A 106 3.00 -11.85 -1.89
CA LEU A 106 1.93 -12.70 -2.42
C LEU A 106 2.42 -13.83 -3.33
N ASP A 107 3.60 -13.71 -3.94
CA ASP A 107 4.10 -14.77 -4.82
C ASP A 107 4.49 -16.02 -4.00
N LEU A 108 5.09 -15.84 -2.82
CA LEU A 108 5.34 -16.93 -1.88
C LEU A 108 4.04 -17.47 -1.29
N ILE A 109 3.13 -16.59 -0.86
CA ILE A 109 1.83 -17.00 -0.31
C ILE A 109 1.03 -17.80 -1.34
N ASN A 110 1.05 -17.38 -2.61
CA ASN A 110 0.41 -18.13 -3.69
C ASN A 110 0.98 -19.54 -3.80
N LEU A 111 2.31 -19.69 -3.74
CA LEU A 111 2.94 -21.02 -3.80
C LEU A 111 2.51 -21.92 -2.64
N GLN A 112 2.44 -21.40 -1.41
CA GLN A 112 1.92 -22.14 -0.26
C GLN A 112 0.47 -22.60 -0.46
N PHE A 113 -0.35 -21.72 -1.02
CA PHE A 113 -1.75 -22.02 -1.35
C PHE A 113 -1.88 -23.04 -2.49
N GLU A 114 -1.00 -23.03 -3.49
CA GLU A 114 -0.99 -24.03 -4.56
C GLU A 114 -0.64 -25.42 -4.01
N TYR A 115 0.38 -25.54 -3.16
CA TYR A 115 0.73 -26.83 -2.55
C TYR A 115 -0.43 -27.42 -1.72
N PHE A 116 -1.09 -26.61 -0.90
CA PHE A 116 -2.25 -27.07 -0.15
C PHE A 116 -3.46 -27.37 -1.06
N GLY A 117 -3.67 -26.55 -2.09
CA GLY A 117 -4.71 -26.76 -3.10
C GLY A 117 -4.56 -28.08 -3.86
N GLU A 118 -3.33 -28.48 -4.17
CA GLU A 118 -3.02 -29.78 -4.80
C GLU A 118 -3.44 -30.96 -3.91
N LEU A 119 -3.10 -30.94 -2.61
CA LEU A 119 -3.51 -31.98 -1.67
C LEU A 119 -5.05 -32.10 -1.56
N LEU A 120 -5.74 -30.95 -1.49
CA LEU A 120 -7.19 -30.91 -1.46
C LEU A 120 -7.82 -31.50 -2.72
N GLN A 121 -7.31 -31.10 -3.89
CA GLN A 121 -7.85 -31.57 -5.17
C GLN A 121 -7.62 -33.07 -5.35
N GLN A 122 -6.42 -33.57 -5.05
CA GLN A 122 -6.10 -34.99 -5.15
C GLN A 122 -6.94 -35.84 -4.19
N THR A 123 -7.18 -35.34 -2.98
CA THR A 123 -8.06 -36.00 -2.00
C THR A 123 -9.50 -36.05 -2.49
N LEU A 124 -10.03 -34.94 -3.02
CA LEU A 124 -11.37 -34.90 -3.61
C LEU A 124 -11.53 -35.88 -4.77
N SER A 125 -10.55 -35.91 -5.68
CA SER A 125 -10.57 -36.85 -6.82
C SER A 125 -10.53 -38.30 -6.37
N GLY A 126 -9.70 -38.65 -5.37
CA GLY A 126 -9.69 -39.99 -4.79
C GLY A 126 -11.04 -40.38 -4.17
N LEU A 127 -11.67 -39.46 -3.43
CA LEU A 127 -13.00 -39.67 -2.85
C LEU A 127 -14.10 -39.78 -3.90
N ASP A 128 -13.98 -39.06 -5.03
CA ASP A 128 -14.90 -39.17 -6.16
C ASP A 128 -14.91 -40.60 -6.74
N TYR A 129 -13.74 -41.21 -6.89
CA TYR A 129 -13.66 -42.62 -7.29
C TYR A 129 -14.22 -43.55 -6.21
N LEU A 130 -13.82 -43.37 -4.95
CA LEU A 130 -14.26 -44.26 -3.88
C LEU A 130 -15.78 -44.27 -3.68
N LYS A 131 -16.47 -43.13 -3.75
CA LYS A 131 -17.95 -43.11 -3.67
C LYS A 131 -18.62 -43.74 -4.88
N GLN A 132 -17.98 -43.70 -6.06
CA GLN A 132 -18.51 -44.32 -7.27
C GLN A 132 -18.43 -45.86 -7.19
N TYR A 133 -17.30 -46.39 -6.72
CA TYR A 133 -17.10 -47.84 -6.59
C TYR A 133 -17.72 -48.44 -5.32
N TYR A 134 -17.82 -47.65 -4.24
CA TYR A 134 -18.36 -48.05 -2.94
C TYR A 134 -19.45 -47.08 -2.48
N PRO A 135 -20.66 -47.16 -3.05
CA PRO A 135 -21.75 -46.28 -2.66
C PRO A 135 -22.34 -46.66 -1.29
N ASN A 136 -22.80 -45.65 -0.54
CA ASN A 136 -23.52 -45.77 0.74
C ASN A 136 -22.73 -46.40 1.90
N VAL A 137 -21.40 -46.33 1.88
CA VAL A 137 -20.54 -46.85 2.96
C VAL A 137 -19.88 -45.75 3.80
N GLY A 138 -20.17 -44.47 3.52
CA GLY A 138 -19.72 -43.32 4.31
C GLY A 138 -18.77 -42.36 3.58
N PHE A 139 -18.26 -42.74 2.41
CA PHE A 139 -17.39 -41.85 1.61
C PHE A 139 -18.11 -40.59 1.14
N GLU A 140 -19.44 -40.63 0.99
CA GLU A 140 -20.26 -39.46 0.62
C GLU A 140 -20.20 -38.36 1.69
N GLU A 141 -20.25 -38.73 2.97
CA GLU A 141 -20.17 -37.77 4.07
C GLU A 141 -18.78 -37.12 4.13
N VAL A 142 -17.73 -37.94 4.01
CA VAL A 142 -16.33 -37.47 3.97
C VAL A 142 -16.11 -36.55 2.77
N HIS A 143 -16.55 -36.95 1.58
CA HIS A 143 -16.47 -36.15 0.38
C HIS A 143 -17.18 -34.80 0.56
N SER A 144 -18.36 -34.77 1.19
CA SER A 144 -19.07 -33.53 1.49
C SER A 144 -18.27 -32.60 2.41
N LYS A 145 -17.64 -33.15 3.47
CA LYS A 145 -16.77 -32.39 4.39
C LYS A 145 -15.57 -31.78 3.66
N VAL A 146 -14.83 -32.58 2.88
CA VAL A 146 -13.66 -32.09 2.13
C VAL A 146 -14.07 -31.09 1.04
N ARG A 147 -15.23 -31.29 0.39
CA ARG A 147 -15.78 -30.35 -0.59
C ARG A 147 -16.10 -29.00 0.03
N ASN A 148 -16.72 -29.00 1.22
CA ASN A 148 -17.02 -27.77 1.95
C ASN A 148 -15.74 -27.04 2.39
N LEU A 149 -14.75 -27.78 2.90
CA LEU A 149 -13.43 -27.23 3.24
C LEU A 149 -12.78 -26.59 2.01
N THR A 150 -12.79 -27.28 0.88
CA THR A 150 -12.25 -26.80 -0.40
C THR A 150 -12.98 -25.55 -0.90
N HIS A 151 -14.31 -25.54 -0.84
CA HIS A 151 -15.11 -24.37 -1.22
C HIS A 151 -14.74 -23.15 -0.36
N TYR A 152 -14.61 -23.35 0.96
CA TYR A 152 -14.19 -22.30 1.88
C TYR A 152 -12.78 -21.81 1.55
N PHE A 153 -11.81 -22.72 1.41
CA PHE A 153 -10.43 -22.39 1.05
C PHE A 153 -10.36 -21.53 -0.22
N LEU A 154 -11.02 -21.97 -1.30
CA LEU A 154 -11.01 -21.28 -2.58
C LEU A 154 -11.73 -19.92 -2.53
N TYR A 155 -12.87 -19.82 -1.84
CA TYR A 155 -13.58 -18.55 -1.76
C TYR A 155 -12.78 -17.49 -1.01
N TYR A 156 -12.10 -17.86 0.09
CA TYR A 156 -11.29 -16.93 0.88
C TYR A 156 -9.92 -16.63 0.26
N SER A 157 -9.44 -17.46 -0.67
CA SER A 157 -8.21 -17.19 -1.43
C SER A 157 -8.36 -16.09 -2.50
N ILE A 158 -9.60 -15.67 -2.79
CA ILE A 158 -9.91 -14.53 -3.67
C ILE A 158 -9.78 -13.24 -2.88
N ILE A 159 -8.82 -12.40 -3.27
CA ILE A 159 -8.45 -11.18 -2.54
C ILE A 159 -8.39 -9.94 -3.44
N VAL A 160 -8.59 -8.77 -2.82
CA VAL A 160 -8.26 -7.48 -3.41
C VAL A 160 -6.76 -7.23 -3.20
N SER A 161 -5.93 -7.65 -4.15
CA SER A 161 -4.46 -7.60 -4.03
C SER A 161 -3.90 -6.19 -4.21
N ARG A 162 -4.63 -5.28 -4.86
CA ARG A 162 -4.35 -3.84 -4.91
C ARG A 162 -5.60 -3.04 -4.54
N GLN A 163 -5.49 -2.27 -3.46
CA GLN A 163 -6.57 -1.46 -2.91
C GLN A 163 -6.66 -0.11 -3.61
N PRO A 164 -7.85 0.50 -3.71
CA PRO A 164 -7.96 1.89 -4.14
C PRO A 164 -7.28 2.83 -3.12
N PRO A 165 -6.79 4.00 -3.57
CA PRO A 165 -6.23 5.00 -2.67
C PRO A 165 -7.28 5.47 -1.67
N SER A 166 -6.85 5.89 -0.47
CA SER A 166 -7.76 6.33 0.58
C SER A 166 -8.60 7.56 0.21
N VAL A 167 -8.08 8.40 -0.69
CA VAL A 167 -8.76 9.58 -1.23
C VAL A 167 -8.59 9.60 -2.74
N ILE A 168 -9.70 9.81 -3.44
CA ILE A 168 -9.76 10.07 -4.87
C ILE A 168 -10.34 11.46 -5.08
N VAL A 169 -9.70 12.25 -5.92
CA VAL A 169 -10.21 13.58 -6.30
C VAL A 169 -10.70 13.47 -7.72
N LYS A 170 -11.97 13.82 -7.94
CA LYS A 170 -12.67 13.59 -9.20
C LYS A 170 -12.09 14.38 -10.40
N CYS A 171 -12.46 13.93 -11.60
CA CYS A 171 -12.42 14.75 -12.81
C CYS A 171 -13.48 15.88 -12.80
N GLY A 172 -13.03 17.08 -13.11
CA GLY A 172 -13.80 18.31 -13.39
C GLY A 172 -12.83 19.32 -14.04
N GLU A 173 -13.14 20.63 -14.06
CA GLU A 173 -12.21 21.71 -14.52
C GLU A 173 -10.86 21.78 -13.74
N ALA A 174 -10.67 20.87 -12.78
CA ALA A 174 -9.49 20.69 -11.96
C ALA A 174 -8.41 19.80 -12.61
N GLU A 175 -8.40 19.62 -13.93
CA GLU A 175 -7.28 19.02 -14.69
C GLU A 175 -5.92 19.65 -14.31
N ASN A 176 -5.95 20.92 -13.88
CA ASN A 176 -4.78 21.69 -13.47
C ASN A 176 -4.40 21.57 -11.98
N HIS A 177 -5.13 20.79 -11.17
CA HIS A 177 -4.86 20.63 -9.75
C HIS A 177 -3.97 19.40 -9.47
N ARG A 178 -2.76 19.66 -8.96
CA ARG A 178 -1.67 18.67 -8.79
C ARG A 178 -1.96 17.50 -7.84
N ARG A 179 -3.03 17.58 -7.03
CA ARG A 179 -3.46 16.52 -6.10
C ARG A 179 -4.50 15.57 -6.69
N SER A 180 -4.89 15.79 -7.94
CA SER A 180 -5.93 15.00 -8.54
C SER A 180 -5.39 13.64 -8.97
N ARG A 181 -5.52 12.65 -8.09
CA ARG A 181 -5.41 11.23 -8.45
C ARG A 181 -6.61 10.87 -9.30
N PHE A 182 -6.55 11.25 -10.57
CA PHE A 182 -7.62 10.98 -11.54
C PHE A 182 -7.70 9.48 -11.83
N TRP A 183 -6.54 8.86 -11.96
CA TRP A 183 -6.40 7.44 -12.28
C TRP A 183 -5.78 6.68 -11.11
N PHE A 184 -6.28 5.48 -10.90
CA PHE A 184 -5.74 4.54 -9.94
C PHE A 184 -5.97 3.12 -10.45
N ASN A 185 -5.19 2.17 -9.94
CA ASN A 185 -5.31 0.79 -10.37
C ASN A 185 -5.73 -0.08 -9.19
N THR A 186 -6.60 -1.05 -9.45
CA THR A 186 -6.95 -2.09 -8.49
C THR A 186 -6.79 -3.46 -9.11
N GLU A 187 -6.75 -4.48 -8.27
CA GLU A 187 -6.51 -5.85 -8.72
C GLU A 187 -7.24 -6.83 -7.81
N ILE A 188 -7.93 -7.77 -8.43
CA ILE A 188 -8.39 -9.01 -7.80
C ILE A 188 -7.42 -10.12 -8.18
N ARG A 189 -6.97 -10.90 -7.20
CA ARG A 189 -6.10 -12.06 -7.39
C ARG A 189 -6.69 -13.28 -6.70
N ILE A 190 -6.47 -14.45 -7.28
CA ILE A 190 -6.86 -15.73 -6.71
C ILE A 190 -5.59 -16.51 -6.37
N LEU A 191 -5.55 -17.07 -5.16
CA LEU A 191 -4.42 -17.86 -4.67
C LEU A 191 -4.78 -19.35 -4.63
N GLY A 192 -3.86 -20.24 -5.04
CA GLY A 192 -4.07 -21.70 -4.95
C GLY A 192 -5.18 -22.26 -5.84
N GLY A 193 -5.49 -21.59 -6.95
CA GLY A 193 -6.62 -21.94 -7.82
C GLY A 193 -6.26 -22.88 -8.97
N SER A 194 -4.97 -23.10 -9.24
CA SER A 194 -4.50 -23.75 -10.46
C SER A 194 -4.83 -25.25 -10.46
N ALA A 195 -4.67 -25.93 -9.32
CA ALA A 195 -5.04 -27.35 -9.17
C ALA A 195 -6.53 -27.62 -9.51
N PHE A 196 -7.39 -26.63 -9.31
CA PHE A 196 -8.83 -26.71 -9.57
C PHE A 196 -9.25 -26.26 -10.98
N GLY A 197 -8.29 -25.92 -11.85
CA GLY A 197 -8.54 -25.42 -13.20
C GLY A 197 -9.20 -24.05 -13.23
N ILE A 198 -9.08 -23.24 -12.16
CA ILE A 198 -9.67 -21.89 -12.15
C ILE A 198 -9.00 -21.02 -13.22
N ASP A 199 -7.69 -21.17 -13.38
CA ASP A 199 -6.87 -20.47 -14.36
C ASP A 199 -7.21 -20.84 -15.80
N THR A 200 -7.59 -22.08 -16.08
CA THR A 200 -7.99 -22.54 -17.42
C THR A 200 -9.45 -22.23 -17.73
N ASN A 201 -10.36 -22.49 -16.79
CA ASN A 201 -11.80 -22.42 -17.05
C ASN A 201 -12.35 -21.00 -17.05
N ASN A 202 -11.65 -20.08 -16.39
CA ASN A 202 -12.10 -18.70 -16.20
C ASN A 202 -11.18 -17.69 -16.87
N GLU A 203 -10.29 -18.15 -17.76
CA GLU A 203 -9.51 -17.24 -18.57
C GLU A 203 -10.46 -16.40 -19.43
N ASN A 204 -10.28 -15.08 -19.38
CA ASN A 204 -11.16 -14.10 -20.02
C ASN A 204 -12.57 -13.98 -19.42
N SER A 205 -12.86 -14.61 -18.28
CA SER A 205 -14.12 -14.37 -17.55
C SER A 205 -14.18 -12.93 -17.04
N ASN A 206 -15.34 -12.29 -17.21
CA ASN A 206 -15.57 -10.91 -16.80
C ASN A 206 -15.70 -10.79 -15.27
N VAL A 207 -15.08 -9.74 -14.73
CA VAL A 207 -15.26 -9.27 -13.35
C VAL A 207 -15.82 -7.87 -13.39
N ASN A 208 -17.01 -7.70 -12.84
CA ASN A 208 -17.65 -6.39 -12.74
C ASN A 208 -17.30 -5.74 -11.39
N CYS A 209 -17.06 -4.44 -11.42
CA CYS A 209 -16.74 -3.59 -10.29
C CYS A 209 -17.80 -2.50 -10.17
N TYR A 210 -18.38 -2.38 -8.98
CA TYR A 210 -19.41 -1.40 -8.65
C TYR A 210 -18.93 -0.48 -7.55
N LEU A 211 -19.19 0.82 -7.69
CA LEU A 211 -18.98 1.79 -6.62
C LEU A 211 -20.19 1.79 -5.68
N ILE A 212 -19.97 1.36 -4.43
CA ILE A 212 -21.01 1.23 -3.40
C ILE A 212 -20.75 2.17 -2.23
N THR A 213 -21.79 2.50 -1.45
CA THR A 213 -21.64 3.29 -0.21
C THR A 213 -21.36 2.40 0.98
N ASP A 214 -20.94 3.00 2.11
CA ASP A 214 -20.81 2.29 3.39
C ASP A 214 -22.13 1.64 3.85
N GLU A 215 -23.29 2.23 3.56
CA GLU A 215 -24.58 1.63 3.88
C GLU A 215 -24.82 0.33 3.10
N THR A 216 -24.51 0.32 1.80
CA THR A 216 -24.60 -0.90 0.98
C THR A 216 -23.56 -1.93 1.45
N ALA A 217 -22.34 -1.49 1.79
CA ALA A 217 -21.31 -2.38 2.34
C ALA A 217 -21.76 -3.02 3.67
N LYS A 218 -22.42 -2.26 4.56
CA LYS A 218 -23.06 -2.78 5.78
C LYS A 218 -24.09 -3.85 5.50
N GLN A 219 -24.94 -3.63 4.50
CA GLN A 219 -25.97 -4.61 4.12
C GLN A 219 -25.34 -5.90 3.56
N LEU A 220 -24.25 -5.79 2.80
CA LEU A 220 -23.52 -6.94 2.26
C LEU A 220 -22.90 -7.85 3.32
N LEU A 221 -22.53 -7.30 4.49
CA LEU A 221 -22.05 -8.10 5.62
C LEU A 221 -23.14 -9.03 6.17
N ASN A 222 -24.41 -8.62 6.07
CA ASN A 222 -25.55 -9.40 6.54
C ASN A 222 -26.19 -10.25 5.42
N ASN A 223 -26.01 -9.85 4.15
CA ASN A 223 -26.54 -10.56 2.99
C ASN A 223 -25.53 -10.53 1.82
N ALA A 224 -24.74 -11.60 1.69
CA ALA A 224 -23.75 -11.74 0.61
C ALA A 224 -24.37 -11.74 -0.81
N TYR A 225 -25.64 -12.14 -0.92
CA TYR A 225 -26.39 -12.24 -2.18
C TYR A 225 -27.16 -10.97 -2.53
N LEU A 226 -27.04 -9.90 -1.75
CA LEU A 226 -27.68 -8.63 -2.06
C LEU A 226 -27.35 -8.18 -3.48
N ASP A 227 -28.37 -7.82 -4.26
CA ASP A 227 -28.20 -7.22 -5.57
C ASP A 227 -27.62 -5.82 -5.42
N ILE A 228 -26.52 -5.57 -6.15
CA ILE A 228 -25.82 -4.30 -6.09
C ILE A 228 -26.17 -3.47 -7.31
N PHE A 229 -26.48 -2.22 -7.03
CA PHE A 229 -26.65 -1.19 -8.05
C PHE A 229 -25.50 -0.20 -7.97
N GLU A 230 -25.14 0.35 -9.12
CA GLU A 230 -24.13 1.39 -9.17
C GLU A 230 -24.63 2.65 -8.45
N SER A 231 -23.72 3.35 -7.78
CA SER A 231 -24.00 4.64 -7.14
C SER A 231 -24.78 5.59 -8.08
N GLU A 232 -25.77 6.27 -7.52
CA GLU A 232 -26.54 7.31 -8.24
C GLU A 232 -25.70 8.56 -8.52
N GLU A 233 -24.68 8.82 -7.70
CA GLU A 233 -23.87 10.04 -7.74
C GLU A 233 -22.67 9.92 -8.68
N PHE A 234 -22.12 8.71 -8.77
CA PHE A 234 -20.82 8.43 -9.41
C PHE A 234 -20.87 7.13 -10.20
N CYS A 235 -20.05 7.06 -11.25
CA CYS A 235 -19.70 5.80 -11.93
C CYS A 235 -18.18 5.56 -11.84
N ILE A 236 -17.81 4.29 -11.98
CA ILE A 236 -16.41 3.87 -12.06
C ILE A 236 -16.09 3.43 -13.48
N GLU A 237 -14.98 3.91 -14.04
CA GLU A 237 -14.56 3.58 -15.41
C GLU A 237 -13.08 3.15 -15.42
N PRO A 238 -12.70 1.98 -15.97
CA PRO A 238 -13.59 0.91 -16.42
C PRO A 238 -14.27 0.20 -15.25
N ASN A 239 -15.53 -0.22 -15.45
CA ASN A 239 -16.31 -1.00 -14.48
C ASN A 239 -16.18 -2.51 -14.67
N THR A 240 -15.55 -2.98 -15.74
CA THR A 240 -15.36 -4.41 -16.01
C THR A 240 -13.95 -4.65 -16.52
N THR A 241 -13.37 -5.78 -16.13
CA THR A 241 -12.14 -6.31 -16.70
C THR A 241 -12.26 -7.83 -16.78
N THR A 242 -11.24 -8.51 -17.32
CA THR A 242 -11.22 -9.97 -17.39
C THR A 242 -10.12 -10.56 -16.52
N PHE A 243 -10.35 -11.80 -16.07
CA PHE A 243 -9.29 -12.60 -15.46
C PHE A 243 -8.27 -13.04 -16.51
N GLN A 244 -6.99 -12.84 -16.20
CA GLN A 244 -5.87 -13.19 -17.05
C GLN A 244 -4.82 -13.99 -16.25
N LYS A 245 -4.27 -15.02 -16.88
CA LYS A 245 -3.13 -15.76 -16.36
C LYS A 245 -1.84 -15.03 -16.76
N LYS A 246 -1.00 -14.68 -15.77
CA LYS A 246 0.31 -14.08 -16.02
C LYS A 246 1.38 -14.89 -15.29
N ASP A 247 1.96 -15.86 -16.00
CA ASP A 247 2.98 -16.81 -15.52
C ASP A 247 2.54 -17.63 -14.29
N ALA A 248 3.51 -18.12 -13.51
CA ALA A 248 3.33 -18.87 -12.26
C ALA A 248 2.76 -18.05 -11.08
N ARG A 249 2.26 -16.83 -11.31
CA ARG A 249 1.79 -15.91 -10.27
C ARG A 249 0.26 -15.99 -10.04
N GLY A 250 -0.38 -17.06 -10.48
CA GLY A 250 -1.82 -17.23 -10.37
C GLY A 250 -2.62 -16.33 -11.33
N ILE A 251 -3.94 -16.47 -11.27
CA ILE A 251 -4.91 -15.74 -12.08
C ILE A 251 -5.29 -14.42 -11.40
N LYS A 252 -5.42 -13.34 -12.19
CA LYS A 252 -5.78 -12.01 -11.68
C LYS A 252 -6.58 -11.19 -12.68
N ALA A 253 -7.40 -10.30 -12.16
CA ALA A 253 -8.17 -9.32 -12.91
C ALA A 253 -7.67 -7.93 -12.51
N LYS A 254 -7.05 -7.22 -13.46
CA LYS A 254 -6.51 -5.88 -13.24
C LYS A 254 -7.45 -4.83 -13.80
N PHE A 255 -7.77 -3.85 -12.98
CA PHE A 255 -8.45 -2.64 -13.41
C PHE A 255 -7.40 -1.54 -13.45
N ASP A 256 -6.89 -1.27 -14.65
CA ASP A 256 -5.89 -0.23 -14.88
C ASP A 256 -6.57 1.07 -15.30
N ASP A 257 -5.97 2.20 -14.94
CA ASP A 257 -6.43 3.55 -15.26
C ASP A 257 -7.88 3.84 -14.84
N MET A 258 -8.29 3.28 -13.69
CA MET A 258 -9.62 3.52 -13.13
C MET A 258 -9.80 4.97 -12.72
N LYS A 259 -10.98 5.53 -13.00
CA LYS A 259 -11.37 6.87 -12.58
C LYS A 259 -12.81 6.89 -12.07
N VAL A 260 -13.10 7.83 -11.16
CA VAL A 260 -14.46 8.10 -10.69
C VAL A 260 -15.04 9.28 -11.47
N ALA A 261 -16.10 9.03 -12.24
CA ALA A 261 -16.82 10.05 -13.01
C ALA A 261 -18.14 10.43 -12.32
N LYS A 262 -18.57 11.69 -12.47
CA LYS A 262 -19.84 12.18 -11.88
C LYS A 262 -21.01 11.81 -12.80
N LYS A 263 -22.12 11.38 -12.23
CA LYS A 263 -23.40 11.28 -12.95
C LYS A 263 -24.21 12.57 -12.84
N VAL A 264 -24.09 13.28 -11.71
CA VAL A 264 -24.85 14.50 -11.39
C VAL A 264 -23.96 15.62 -10.86
N GLN A 265 -24.50 16.85 -10.83
CA GLN A 265 -23.80 17.99 -10.23
C GLN A 265 -23.86 17.91 -8.70
N LEU A 266 -22.70 17.82 -8.05
CA LEU A 266 -22.59 17.64 -6.60
C LEU A 266 -21.89 18.82 -5.93
N ARG A 267 -22.36 19.22 -4.74
CA ARG A 267 -21.70 20.22 -3.89
C ARG A 267 -20.50 19.62 -3.17
N ARG A 268 -19.51 20.44 -2.83
CA ARG A 268 -18.26 19.96 -2.23
C ARG A 268 -18.46 19.30 -0.86
N ASP A 269 -19.32 19.88 -0.03
CA ASP A 269 -19.55 19.36 1.33
C ASP A 269 -20.50 18.17 1.40
N SER A 270 -21.36 17.95 0.39
CA SER A 270 -22.30 16.82 0.38
C SER A 270 -21.62 15.46 0.16
N VAL A 271 -20.41 15.45 -0.42
CA VAL A 271 -19.67 14.22 -0.72
C VAL A 271 -18.55 13.96 0.28
N ALA A 272 -18.01 15.02 0.90
CA ALA A 272 -16.86 14.98 1.81
C ALA A 272 -17.04 14.04 3.02
N THR A 273 -18.27 13.83 3.47
CA THR A 273 -18.58 13.00 4.64
C THR A 273 -18.87 11.54 4.28
N LYS A 274 -19.16 11.25 3.00
CA LYS A 274 -19.50 9.91 2.55
C LYS A 274 -18.25 9.04 2.41
N ARG A 275 -18.48 7.73 2.48
CA ARG A 275 -17.48 6.68 2.29
C ARG A 275 -17.98 5.73 1.23
N TYR A 276 -17.04 5.28 0.42
CA TYR A 276 -17.30 4.41 -0.72
C TYR A 276 -16.37 3.22 -0.67
N CYS A 277 -16.84 2.10 -1.21
CA CYS A 277 -16.03 0.93 -1.48
C CYS A 277 -16.22 0.51 -2.94
N LEU A 278 -15.22 -0.20 -3.48
CA LEU A 278 -15.37 -0.94 -4.71
C LEU A 278 -15.83 -2.35 -4.36
N CYS A 279 -16.92 -2.78 -4.99
CA CYS A 279 -17.43 -4.13 -4.87
C CYS A 279 -17.23 -4.89 -6.17
N TYR A 280 -16.46 -5.97 -6.10
CA TYR A 280 -16.16 -6.86 -7.21
C TYR A 280 -17.11 -8.05 -7.18
N ASN A 281 -17.85 -8.25 -8.25
CA ASN A 281 -18.72 -9.40 -8.41
C ASN A 281 -17.91 -10.58 -8.97
N ILE A 282 -17.92 -11.69 -8.25
CA ILE A 282 -17.12 -12.87 -8.53
C ILE A 282 -18.05 -14.02 -8.89
N GLN A 283 -17.81 -14.61 -10.06
CA GLN A 283 -18.44 -15.85 -10.50
C GLN A 283 -17.40 -16.68 -11.22
N LEU A 284 -17.00 -17.79 -10.62
CA LEU A 284 -15.94 -18.67 -11.14
C LEU A 284 -16.34 -20.13 -11.07
N GLN A 285 -15.84 -20.93 -12.00
CA GLN A 285 -16.08 -22.38 -12.05
C GLN A 285 -14.78 -23.17 -11.89
N THR A 286 -14.89 -24.34 -11.27
CA THR A 286 -13.77 -25.28 -11.05
C THR A 286 -14.02 -26.61 -11.76
N ASN A 287 -12.94 -27.38 -11.99
CA ASN A 287 -13.02 -28.72 -12.58
C ASN A 287 -13.75 -29.74 -11.70
N CYS A 288 -13.83 -29.52 -10.39
CA CYS A 288 -14.54 -30.39 -9.44
C CYS A 288 -16.03 -29.97 -9.24
N GLY A 289 -16.54 -29.09 -10.11
CA GLY A 289 -17.93 -28.65 -10.08
C GLY A 289 -18.29 -27.77 -8.88
N ILE A 290 -17.31 -27.20 -8.18
CA ILE A 290 -17.54 -26.12 -7.20
C ILE A 290 -17.68 -24.81 -7.98
N GLU A 291 -18.75 -24.06 -7.73
CA GLU A 291 -18.95 -22.71 -8.25
C GLU A 291 -18.65 -21.69 -7.15
N LEU A 292 -17.78 -20.72 -7.43
CA LEU A 292 -17.44 -19.64 -6.51
C LEU A 292 -18.24 -18.40 -6.92
N VAL A 293 -19.38 -18.21 -6.28
CA VAL A 293 -20.24 -17.04 -6.49
C VAL A 293 -20.21 -16.18 -5.25
N GLY A 294 -19.92 -14.90 -5.42
CA GLY A 294 -19.98 -13.95 -4.32
C GLY A 294 -19.36 -12.61 -4.66
N LYS A 295 -18.96 -11.89 -3.61
CA LYS A 295 -18.53 -10.50 -3.75
C LYS A 295 -17.33 -10.23 -2.88
N LYS A 296 -16.41 -9.40 -3.37
CA LYS A 296 -15.26 -8.90 -2.62
C LYS A 296 -15.31 -7.39 -2.55
N VAL A 297 -15.06 -6.83 -1.38
CA VAL A 297 -15.20 -5.39 -1.13
C VAL A 297 -13.82 -4.82 -0.79
N SER A 298 -13.47 -3.70 -1.41
CA SER A 298 -12.23 -2.98 -1.11
C SER A 298 -12.28 -2.29 0.25
N LEU A 299 -11.13 -1.80 0.71
CA LEU A 299 -11.10 -0.86 1.83
C LEU A 299 -11.86 0.44 1.49
N PRO A 300 -12.48 1.12 2.48
CA PRO A 300 -13.27 2.33 2.28
C PRO A 300 -12.40 3.53 1.89
N PHE A 301 -12.88 4.36 0.97
CA PHE A 301 -12.21 5.59 0.53
C PHE A 301 -13.22 6.73 0.36
N ALA A 302 -12.72 7.97 0.26
CA ALA A 302 -13.55 9.13 -0.07
C ALA A 302 -13.35 9.59 -1.52
N VAL A 303 -14.44 10.05 -2.12
CA VAL A 303 -14.45 10.76 -3.39
C VAL A 303 -14.61 12.25 -3.11
N LEU A 304 -13.66 13.08 -3.54
CA LEU A 304 -13.65 14.51 -3.25
C LEU A 304 -13.90 15.36 -4.50
N VAL A 305 -14.66 16.44 -4.29
CA VAL A 305 -14.95 17.50 -5.28
C VAL A 305 -13.97 18.67 -5.10
N GLY A 306 -12.68 18.35 -5.04
CA GLY A 306 -11.57 19.28 -4.75
C GLY A 306 -10.81 18.94 -3.45
N PRO A 307 -9.62 19.52 -3.23
CA PRO A 307 -8.80 19.19 -2.05
C PRO A 307 -9.51 19.54 -0.74
N LYS A 308 -9.48 18.62 0.23
CA LYS A 308 -10.07 18.80 1.56
C LYS A 308 -9.24 18.03 2.61
N ALA A 309 -8.33 18.74 3.27
CA ALA A 309 -7.27 18.14 4.09
C ALA A 309 -7.80 17.44 5.36
N ASP A 310 -8.88 17.94 5.96
CA ASP A 310 -9.55 17.33 7.12
C ASP A 310 -10.12 15.94 6.79
N VAL A 311 -10.69 15.77 5.59
CA VAL A 311 -11.21 14.47 5.15
C VAL A 311 -10.06 13.48 4.91
N GLU A 312 -9.00 13.95 4.25
CA GLU A 312 -7.80 13.15 4.04
C GLU A 312 -7.11 12.75 5.36
N ALA A 313 -7.08 13.66 6.34
CA ALA A 313 -6.55 13.44 7.66
C ALA A 313 -7.34 12.36 8.42
N LYS A 314 -8.68 12.44 8.39
CA LYS A 314 -9.54 11.42 9.01
C LYS A 314 -9.35 10.04 8.36
N LEU A 315 -9.27 9.98 7.02
CA LEU A 315 -9.02 8.74 6.29
C LEU A 315 -7.61 8.19 6.51
N PHE A 316 -6.62 9.06 6.69
CA PHE A 316 -5.28 8.65 7.09
C PHE A 316 -5.32 7.91 8.44
N LEU A 317 -6.00 8.47 9.45
CA LEU A 317 -6.16 7.81 10.75
C LEU A 317 -6.92 6.48 10.64
N GLU A 318 -8.02 6.46 9.88
CA GLU A 318 -8.84 5.27 9.64
C GLU A 318 -8.02 4.14 9.00
N ARG A 319 -7.31 4.41 7.90
CA ARG A 319 -6.47 3.40 7.24
C ARG A 319 -5.29 2.94 8.10
N SER A 320 -4.75 3.82 8.94
CA SER A 320 -3.59 3.51 9.78
C SER A 320 -3.94 2.67 11.00
N PHE A 321 -5.09 2.90 11.63
CA PHE A 321 -5.35 2.43 13.00
C PHE A 321 -6.66 1.68 13.19
N ALA A 322 -7.66 1.82 12.31
CA ALA A 322 -8.88 1.03 12.40
C ALA A 322 -8.60 -0.44 12.01
N ASP A 323 -9.48 -1.36 12.40
CA ASP A 323 -9.35 -2.79 12.13
C ASP A 323 -10.25 -3.25 10.97
N LEU A 324 -10.12 -2.57 9.82
CA LEU A 324 -11.06 -2.70 8.69
C LEU A 324 -11.03 -4.07 8.01
N VAL A 325 -9.94 -4.82 8.17
CA VAL A 325 -9.79 -6.15 7.59
C VAL A 325 -10.53 -7.22 8.40
N ARG A 326 -10.39 -7.21 9.73
CA ARG A 326 -11.06 -8.20 10.60
C ARG A 326 -12.50 -7.78 10.92
N HIS A 327 -12.69 -6.47 11.10
CA HIS A 327 -13.96 -5.87 11.49
C HIS A 327 -14.27 -4.74 10.49
N PRO A 328 -14.84 -5.07 9.31
CA PRO A 328 -15.24 -4.05 8.35
C PRO A 328 -16.10 -2.99 9.03
N LEU A 329 -15.77 -1.72 8.78
CA LEU A 329 -16.43 -0.53 9.36
C LEU A 329 -16.18 -0.33 10.87
N SER A 330 -15.13 -0.93 11.42
CA SER A 330 -14.67 -0.64 12.77
C SER A 330 -14.36 0.84 12.94
N ASP A 331 -14.69 1.38 14.12
CA ASP A 331 -14.29 2.73 14.50
C ASP A 331 -12.77 2.86 14.67
N ILE A 332 -12.29 4.09 14.51
CA ILE A 332 -10.90 4.44 14.80
C ILE A 332 -10.68 4.31 16.33
N PRO A 333 -9.61 3.65 16.79
CA PRO A 333 -9.31 3.59 18.22
C PRO A 333 -9.12 4.99 18.80
N THR A 334 -9.40 5.18 20.10
CA THR A 334 -9.25 6.50 20.74
C THR A 334 -7.78 6.85 20.98
N HIS A 335 -6.93 5.85 21.18
CA HIS A 335 -5.51 6.00 21.49
C HIS A 335 -4.65 5.02 20.70
N VAL A 336 -3.40 5.42 20.43
CA VAL A 336 -2.38 4.58 19.77
C VAL A 336 -1.02 4.79 20.43
N SER A 337 -0.09 3.85 20.24
CA SER A 337 1.27 4.05 20.72
C SER A 337 2.00 5.15 19.92
N CYS A 338 2.98 5.80 20.56
CA CYS A 338 3.84 6.78 19.90
C CYS A 338 4.59 6.19 18.69
N ALA A 339 5.02 4.93 18.79
CA ALA A 339 5.73 4.24 17.71
C ALA A 339 4.84 4.06 16.48
N GLU A 340 3.62 3.54 16.67
CA GLU A 340 2.67 3.34 15.56
C GLU A 340 2.30 4.65 14.88
N MET A 341 2.09 5.72 15.66
CA MET A 341 1.83 7.04 15.08
C MET A 341 3.03 7.57 14.29
N ALA A 342 4.24 7.45 14.83
CA ALA A 342 5.44 7.93 14.14
C ALA A 342 5.65 7.22 12.79
N ASP A 343 5.45 5.91 12.74
CA ASP A 343 5.56 5.13 11.50
C ASP A 343 4.45 5.49 10.50
N ALA A 344 3.22 5.70 10.97
CA ALA A 344 2.12 6.18 10.11
C ALA A 344 2.42 7.57 9.51
N LEU A 345 2.93 8.50 10.31
CA LEU A 345 3.32 9.83 9.86
C LEU A 345 4.44 9.77 8.81
N GLU A 346 5.46 8.96 9.05
CA GLU A 346 6.56 8.74 8.09
C GLU A 346 6.02 8.26 6.74
N MET A 347 5.21 7.19 6.74
CA MET A 347 4.60 6.63 5.53
C MET A 347 3.78 7.69 4.79
N LYS A 348 2.96 8.46 5.52
CA LYS A 348 2.10 9.48 4.93
C LYS A 348 2.88 10.65 4.35
N PHE A 349 3.91 11.12 5.05
CA PHE A 349 4.76 12.22 4.57
C PHE A 349 5.45 11.84 3.27
N GLN A 350 6.09 10.67 3.25
CA GLN A 350 6.78 10.14 2.07
C GLN A 350 5.81 9.95 0.89
N ALA A 351 4.61 9.43 1.13
CA ALA A 351 3.59 9.27 0.10
C ALA A 351 3.15 10.60 -0.53
N ILE A 352 3.08 11.69 0.26
CA ILE A 352 2.79 13.03 -0.27
C ILE A 352 4.01 13.56 -1.04
N VAL A 353 5.22 13.38 -0.50
CA VAL A 353 6.49 13.81 -1.15
C VAL A 353 6.69 13.14 -2.52
N GLU A 354 6.26 11.90 -2.69
CA GLU A 354 6.38 11.14 -3.94
C GLU A 354 5.15 11.25 -4.85
N THR A 355 4.16 12.08 -4.51
CA THR A 355 3.02 12.27 -5.39
C THR A 355 3.48 12.87 -6.72
N PRO A 356 3.09 12.30 -7.88
CA PRO A 356 3.43 12.84 -9.20
C PRO A 356 3.08 14.33 -9.32
N GLN A 357 3.99 15.15 -9.86
CA GLN A 357 3.79 16.59 -9.94
C GLN A 357 2.98 17.03 -11.15
N LYS A 358 3.06 16.26 -12.25
CA LYS A 358 2.32 16.49 -13.49
C LYS A 358 1.51 15.24 -13.85
N ASN A 359 0.43 15.44 -14.59
CA ASN A 359 -0.44 14.35 -15.06
C ASN A 359 0.27 13.42 -16.06
N THR A 360 1.35 13.88 -16.71
CA THR A 360 2.21 13.08 -17.59
C THR A 360 3.27 12.27 -16.84
N ASP A 361 3.51 12.60 -15.57
CA ASP A 361 4.50 11.89 -14.77
C ASP A 361 3.87 10.56 -14.34
N GLY A 362 4.41 9.45 -14.84
CA GLY A 362 4.03 8.13 -14.37
C GLY A 362 4.32 7.98 -12.87
N PRO A 363 3.64 7.05 -12.18
CA PRO A 363 3.93 6.77 -10.79
C PRO A 363 5.38 6.31 -10.62
N SER A 364 6.19 7.11 -9.93
CA SER A 364 7.60 6.79 -9.69
C SER A 364 7.73 5.81 -8.52
N VAL A 365 8.49 4.73 -8.72
CA VAL A 365 8.76 3.70 -7.71
C VAL A 365 10.14 3.97 -7.12
N VAL A 366 10.22 4.91 -6.18
CA VAL A 366 11.47 5.32 -5.55
C VAL A 366 11.50 4.87 -4.10
N GLN A 367 12.67 4.44 -3.62
CA GLN A 367 12.84 4.13 -2.20
C GLN A 367 12.76 5.43 -1.38
N PRO A 368 11.82 5.54 -0.42
CA PRO A 368 11.66 6.76 0.34
C PRO A 368 12.78 6.98 1.37
N ARG A 369 13.09 8.25 1.62
CA ARG A 369 13.96 8.65 2.74
C ARG A 369 13.21 8.51 4.07
N LYS A 370 13.68 7.60 4.93
CA LYS A 370 13.14 7.39 6.29
C LYS A 370 13.44 8.58 7.20
N PHE A 371 12.53 8.84 8.14
CA PHE A 371 12.79 9.75 9.24
C PHE A 371 13.78 9.13 10.21
N ASN A 372 14.64 9.97 10.79
CA ASN A 372 15.47 9.56 11.90
C ASN A 372 14.66 9.56 13.21
N MET A 373 15.23 9.01 14.28
CA MET A 373 14.54 8.91 15.57
C MET A 373 14.18 10.28 16.16
N GLN A 374 15.04 11.28 15.99
CA GLN A 374 14.81 12.64 16.50
C GLN A 374 13.59 13.28 15.80
N THR A 375 13.46 13.12 14.49
CA THR A 375 12.30 13.56 13.71
C THR A 375 11.02 12.88 14.19
N LYS A 376 11.05 11.55 14.40
CA LYS A 376 9.91 10.79 14.92
C LYS A 376 9.48 11.30 16.30
N GLN A 377 10.43 11.48 17.21
CA GLN A 377 10.18 12.02 18.54
C GLN A 377 9.62 13.45 18.49
N HIS A 378 10.20 14.33 17.69
CA HIS A 378 9.74 15.71 17.52
C HIS A 378 8.27 15.80 17.10
N LEU A 379 7.87 14.99 16.11
CA LEU A 379 6.51 14.95 15.60
C LEU A 379 5.52 14.39 16.64
N VAL A 380 5.89 13.29 17.30
CA VAL A 380 5.05 12.66 18.33
C VAL A 380 4.83 13.59 19.51
N MET A 381 5.87 14.24 20.03
CA MET A 381 5.78 15.11 21.20
C MET A 381 4.85 16.32 20.97
N ARG A 382 4.73 16.77 19.72
CA ARG A 382 3.77 17.83 19.34
C ARG A 382 2.31 17.44 19.52
N MET A 383 2.01 16.14 19.49
CA MET A 383 0.66 15.63 19.73
C MET A 383 0.39 15.31 21.21
N LYS A 384 1.27 15.76 22.12
CA LYS A 384 1.14 15.66 23.59
C LYS A 384 0.84 14.23 24.06
N PRO A 385 1.77 13.27 23.88
CA PRO A 385 1.61 11.92 24.39
C PRO A 385 1.50 11.92 25.91
N ASN A 386 0.81 10.92 26.45
CA ASN A 386 0.77 10.69 27.89
C ASN A 386 2.10 10.07 28.38
N GLN A 387 2.28 10.02 29.69
CA GLN A 387 3.49 9.47 30.32
C GLN A 387 3.72 7.97 30.02
N GLN A 388 2.68 7.26 29.59
CA GLN A 388 2.75 5.84 29.21
C GLN A 388 3.13 5.63 27.73
N GLY A 389 3.38 6.71 26.97
CA GLY A 389 3.76 6.61 25.56
C GLY A 389 2.59 6.38 24.61
N PHE A 390 1.36 6.71 25.01
CA PHE A 390 0.17 6.68 24.16
C PHE A 390 -0.29 8.09 23.77
N LEU A 391 -0.86 8.19 22.57
CA LEU A 391 -1.40 9.41 21.98
C LEU A 391 -2.91 9.28 21.81
N ALA A 392 -3.66 10.29 22.26
CA ALA A 392 -5.07 10.43 21.87
C ALA A 392 -5.16 10.84 20.40
N LEU A 393 -5.81 10.06 19.55
CA LEU A 393 -5.84 10.32 18.10
C LEU A 393 -6.55 11.63 17.74
N ASP A 394 -7.51 12.05 18.56
CA ASP A 394 -8.17 13.35 18.42
C ASP A 394 -7.18 14.52 18.44
N ASN A 395 -6.02 14.36 19.10
CA ASN A 395 -4.99 15.39 19.13
C ASN A 395 -4.42 15.68 17.74
N PHE A 396 -4.34 14.68 16.85
CA PHE A 396 -3.92 14.88 15.46
C PHE A 396 -4.83 15.84 14.70
N MET A 397 -6.15 15.79 15.00
CA MET A 397 -7.17 16.61 14.36
C MET A 397 -7.36 17.97 15.03
N LYS A 398 -7.24 18.02 16.37
CA LYS A 398 -7.66 19.17 17.19
C LYS A 398 -6.50 20.04 17.67
N LEU A 399 -5.32 19.48 17.94
CA LEU A 399 -4.21 20.28 18.46
C LEU A 399 -3.68 21.20 17.38
N ALA A 400 -3.61 22.47 17.72
CA ALA A 400 -2.97 23.47 16.88
C ALA A 400 -1.46 23.46 17.11
N VAL A 401 -0.72 23.59 16.01
CA VAL A 401 0.72 23.84 16.07
C VAL A 401 0.95 25.21 16.70
N ALA A 402 1.93 25.28 17.61
CA ALA A 402 2.32 26.50 18.32
C ALA A 402 1.22 27.17 19.17
N GLU A 403 0.24 26.39 19.65
CA GLU A 403 -0.78 26.84 20.62
C GLU A 403 -0.15 27.56 21.84
N GLU A 404 0.98 27.05 22.33
CA GLU A 404 1.73 27.62 23.46
C GLU A 404 2.29 29.04 23.22
N PHE A 405 2.44 29.44 21.95
CA PHE A 405 2.95 30.77 21.60
C PHE A 405 1.85 31.84 21.56
N GLN A 406 0.56 31.46 21.58
CA GLN A 406 -0.53 32.42 21.71
C GLN A 406 -0.58 33.05 23.11
N GLN A 407 -0.35 32.26 24.16
CA GLN A 407 -0.43 32.74 25.54
C GLN A 407 0.64 33.80 25.87
N LYS A 408 1.74 33.84 25.11
CA LYS A 408 2.85 34.79 25.32
C LYS A 408 2.65 36.15 24.62
N LYS A 409 1.60 36.32 23.80
CA LYS A 409 1.44 37.48 22.90
C LYS A 409 0.20 38.33 23.15
N SER A 410 -0.27 38.42 24.38
CA SER A 410 -1.41 39.27 24.80
C SER A 410 -1.16 40.80 24.71
N GLY A 411 -0.21 41.27 23.90
CA GLY A 411 0.14 42.68 23.83
C GLY A 411 0.98 43.04 22.62
N ALA A 412 0.42 42.94 21.41
CA ALA A 412 0.74 43.78 20.26
C ALA A 412 -0.11 43.34 19.06
N SER A 413 -1.03 44.20 18.65
CA SER A 413 -1.82 44.11 17.45
C SER A 413 -0.95 44.22 16.19
N GLU A 414 -0.88 43.15 15.39
CA GLU A 414 -0.95 43.18 13.92
C GLU A 414 -0.92 41.75 13.36
N GLY A 415 -1.98 41.37 12.64
CA GLY A 415 -2.13 40.07 11.99
C GLY A 415 -2.82 39.02 12.87
N GLU A 416 -4.01 38.58 12.47
CA GLU A 416 -4.75 37.48 13.11
C GLU A 416 -3.93 36.19 12.98
N TRP A 417 -3.24 35.77 14.05
CA TRP A 417 -2.50 34.50 14.06
C TRP A 417 -3.48 33.34 14.01
N LYS A 418 -3.69 32.77 12.81
CA LYS A 418 -4.54 31.61 12.64
C LYS A 418 -3.85 30.37 13.21
N LEU A 419 -4.43 29.80 14.26
CA LEU A 419 -4.06 28.47 14.73
C LEU A 419 -4.28 27.45 13.62
N VAL A 420 -3.24 26.67 13.32
CA VAL A 420 -3.31 25.63 12.30
C VAL A 420 -3.27 24.25 12.96
N PRO A 421 -4.25 23.38 12.70
CA PRO A 421 -4.22 22.00 13.18
C PRO A 421 -2.95 21.25 12.74
N PHE A 422 -2.50 20.31 13.56
CA PHE A 422 -1.29 19.51 13.29
C PHE A 422 -1.31 18.87 11.90
N TYR A 423 -2.41 18.21 11.51
CA TYR A 423 -2.49 17.53 10.22
C TYR A 423 -2.29 18.48 9.03
N ASP A 424 -2.83 19.69 9.09
CA ASP A 424 -2.78 20.66 7.99
C ASP A 424 -1.37 21.22 7.86
N TRP A 425 -0.73 21.58 8.98
CA TRP A 425 0.68 21.95 9.02
C TRP A 425 1.58 20.84 8.45
N PHE A 426 1.37 19.60 8.90
CA PHE A 426 2.17 18.45 8.50
C PHE A 426 2.03 18.13 7.01
N PHE A 427 0.79 18.04 6.50
CA PHE A 427 0.54 17.81 5.08
C PHE A 427 1.07 18.96 4.22
N LYS A 428 0.94 20.21 4.68
CA LYS A 428 1.45 21.36 3.94
C LYS A 428 2.96 21.32 3.75
N LEU A 429 3.71 20.92 4.77
CA LEU A 429 5.16 20.78 4.67
C LEU A 429 5.56 19.67 3.69
N ALA A 430 4.84 18.55 3.68
CA ALA A 430 5.05 17.49 2.71
C ALA A 430 4.79 17.96 1.26
N GLU A 431 3.74 18.77 1.03
CA GLU A 431 3.47 19.37 -0.28
C GLU A 431 4.59 20.32 -0.73
N ILE A 432 5.06 21.18 0.17
CA ILE A 432 6.16 22.11 -0.14
C ILE A 432 7.41 21.30 -0.49
N THR A 433 7.65 20.22 0.25
CA THR A 433 8.75 19.31 0.00
C THR A 433 8.63 18.67 -1.38
N ASN A 434 7.48 18.07 -1.70
CA ASN A 434 7.18 17.56 -3.04
C ASN A 434 7.43 18.62 -4.12
N LYS A 435 6.82 19.80 -4.00
CA LYS A 435 6.75 20.77 -5.10
C LYS A 435 8.06 21.53 -5.34
N TYR A 436 8.76 21.91 -4.28
CA TYR A 436 9.86 22.87 -4.36
C TYR A 436 11.20 22.28 -3.94
N LEU A 437 11.19 21.22 -3.13
CA LEU A 437 12.38 20.75 -2.43
C LEU A 437 12.68 19.27 -2.67
N TYR A 438 12.03 18.63 -3.65
CA TYR A 438 12.08 17.18 -3.83
C TYR A 438 13.52 16.65 -3.97
N SER A 439 14.32 17.25 -4.86
CA SER A 439 15.74 16.87 -5.03
C SER A 439 16.51 17.04 -3.73
N MET A 440 16.48 18.23 -3.12
CA MET A 440 17.20 18.49 -1.86
C MET A 440 16.77 17.55 -0.72
N TRP A 441 15.49 17.18 -0.67
CA TRP A 441 14.97 16.24 0.32
C TRP A 441 15.54 14.84 0.11
N TYR A 442 15.53 14.37 -1.14
CA TYR A 442 16.03 13.07 -1.55
C TYR A 442 17.56 12.97 -1.37
N ASP A 443 18.28 14.03 -1.75
CA ASP A 443 19.73 14.17 -1.62
C ASP A 443 20.20 14.36 -0.16
N GLY A 444 19.27 14.36 0.80
CA GLY A 444 19.59 14.44 2.23
C GLY A 444 19.99 15.84 2.72
N LEU A 445 19.87 16.88 1.89
CA LEU A 445 20.28 18.25 2.20
C LEU A 445 19.31 18.98 3.14
N ILE A 446 18.13 18.41 3.36
CA ILE A 446 17.11 18.96 4.25
C ILE A 446 17.12 18.17 5.55
N TYR A 447 17.33 18.88 6.67
CA TYR A 447 17.19 18.30 8.00
C TYR A 447 15.72 18.00 8.30
N GLY A 448 14.81 18.92 7.92
CA GLY A 448 13.38 18.73 8.04
C GLY A 448 12.85 19.22 9.38
N PHE A 449 12.21 18.35 10.16
CA PHE A 449 11.54 18.76 11.41
C PHE A 449 12.56 19.04 12.53
N CYS A 450 12.63 20.30 12.96
CA CYS A 450 13.57 20.75 13.98
C CYS A 450 13.10 22.07 14.60
N SER A 451 13.12 22.15 15.93
CA SER A 451 12.84 23.39 16.63
C SER A 451 13.92 24.43 16.38
N LYS A 452 13.59 25.70 16.66
CA LYS A 452 14.58 26.78 16.60
C LYS A 452 15.72 26.52 17.59
N GLU A 453 15.39 26.12 18.82
CA GLU A 453 16.35 25.87 19.88
C GLU A 453 17.28 24.71 19.54
N ASP A 454 16.73 23.58 19.10
CA ASP A 454 17.52 22.43 18.67
C ASP A 454 18.43 22.80 17.50
N ALA A 455 17.93 23.56 16.53
CA ALA A 455 18.74 24.03 15.41
C ALA A 455 19.90 24.91 15.89
N GLU A 456 19.67 25.86 16.80
CA GLU A 456 20.75 26.67 17.35
C GLU A 456 21.77 25.83 18.12
N ASN A 457 21.32 24.87 18.92
CA ASN A 457 22.19 23.97 19.68
C ASN A 457 23.05 23.10 18.76
N ILE A 458 22.45 22.51 17.72
CA ILE A 458 23.15 21.75 16.68
C ILE A 458 24.20 22.62 15.99
N LEU A 459 23.83 23.82 15.54
CA LEU A 459 24.73 24.72 14.83
C LEU A 459 25.90 25.19 15.71
N ARG A 460 25.69 25.46 17.00
CA ARG A 460 26.75 25.85 17.93
C ARG A 460 27.86 24.79 18.01
N CYS A 461 27.50 23.51 17.95
CA CYS A 461 28.42 22.38 18.02
C CYS A 461 29.30 22.19 16.77
N ILE A 462 28.95 22.80 15.63
CA ILE A 462 29.73 22.69 14.40
C ILE A 462 30.80 23.80 14.35
N PRO A 463 32.11 23.49 14.24
CA PRO A 463 33.16 24.52 14.28
C PRO A 463 33.13 25.50 13.10
N ARG A 464 32.70 25.04 11.92
CA ARG A 464 32.69 25.80 10.66
C ARG A 464 31.39 26.58 10.46
N SER A 465 31.37 27.49 9.48
CA SER A 465 30.11 28.11 9.08
C SER A 465 29.22 27.08 8.38
N VAL A 466 28.00 26.96 8.87
CA VAL A 466 27.09 25.89 8.48
C VAL A 466 25.66 26.39 8.45
N LEU A 467 24.86 25.89 7.51
CA LEU A 467 23.42 26.08 7.48
C LEU A 467 22.66 24.78 7.72
N LEU A 468 21.45 24.92 8.21
CA LEU A 468 20.49 23.86 8.45
C LEU A 468 19.15 24.26 7.83
N VAL A 469 18.71 23.48 6.83
CA VAL A 469 17.38 23.63 6.21
C VAL A 469 16.37 22.85 7.03
N ARG A 470 15.43 23.55 7.69
CA ARG A 470 14.41 22.97 8.56
C ARG A 470 13.01 23.49 8.23
N PHE A 471 12.00 22.74 8.60
CA PHE A 471 10.62 23.20 8.51
C PHE A 471 10.30 24.18 9.64
N SER A 472 9.43 25.14 9.36
CA SER A 472 8.97 26.05 10.39
C SER A 472 8.06 25.33 11.36
N ASP A 473 8.41 25.45 12.63
CA ASP A 473 7.75 24.78 13.75
C ASP A 473 6.55 25.57 14.29
N ILE A 474 6.40 26.83 13.87
CA ILE A 474 5.43 27.80 14.40
C ILE A 474 4.60 28.40 13.26
N GLU A 475 5.24 28.74 12.14
CA GLU A 475 4.57 29.40 11.03
C GLU A 475 4.16 28.39 9.96
N TYR A 476 2.89 28.45 9.56
CA TYR A 476 2.32 27.58 8.56
C TYR A 476 3.02 27.69 7.20
N GLY A 477 3.39 26.55 6.62
CA GLY A 477 3.89 26.48 5.24
C GLY A 477 5.20 27.24 4.97
N LYS A 478 6.02 27.47 6.00
CA LYS A 478 7.33 28.12 5.84
C LYS A 478 8.49 27.14 6.01
N VAL A 479 9.53 27.35 5.22
CA VAL A 479 10.83 26.67 5.32
C VAL A 479 11.82 27.66 5.93
N LYS A 480 12.60 27.21 6.90
CA LYS A 480 13.57 28.02 7.64
C LYS A 480 14.99 27.59 7.32
N ILE A 481 15.86 28.58 7.10
CA ILE A 481 17.30 28.37 6.94
C ILE A 481 17.96 28.96 8.18
N SER A 482 18.48 28.09 9.04
CA SER A 482 19.23 28.51 10.23
C SER A 482 20.70 28.46 9.90
N VAL A 483 21.40 29.58 10.09
CA VAL A 483 22.77 29.78 9.59
C VAL A 483 23.65 30.19 10.74
N LYS A 484 24.78 29.50 10.92
CA LYS A 484 25.91 29.96 11.72
C LYS A 484 26.99 30.51 10.78
N SER A 485 27.28 31.81 10.85
CA SER A 485 28.35 32.43 10.07
C SER A 485 29.73 32.16 10.68
N ARG A 486 30.80 32.51 9.95
CA ARG A 486 32.20 32.30 10.40
C ARG A 486 32.55 33.03 11.69
N ASN A 487 31.84 34.12 11.99
CA ASN A 487 31.95 34.87 13.26
C ASN A 487 31.22 34.19 14.44
N GLY A 488 30.54 33.07 14.21
CA GLY A 488 29.77 32.34 15.23
C GLY A 488 28.34 32.88 15.46
N GLU A 489 27.94 33.96 14.79
CA GLU A 489 26.58 34.50 14.88
C GLU A 489 25.56 33.56 14.23
N ILE A 490 24.42 33.36 14.90
CA ILE A 490 23.33 32.52 14.38
C ILE A 490 22.18 33.39 13.92
N ARG A 491 21.79 33.24 12.65
CA ARG A 491 20.68 33.96 12.01
C ARG A 491 19.67 32.97 11.43
N HIS A 492 18.41 33.39 11.36
CA HIS A 492 17.33 32.57 10.81
C HIS A 492 16.62 33.32 9.69
N HIS A 493 16.57 32.69 8.52
CA HIS A 493 15.84 33.17 7.36
C HIS A 493 14.63 32.27 7.10
N TRP A 494 13.66 32.79 6.37
CA TRP A 494 12.47 32.02 6.01
C TRP A 494 12.05 32.26 4.58
N TYR A 495 11.42 31.23 4.03
CA TYR A 495 10.91 31.20 2.68
C TYR A 495 9.51 30.61 2.71
N GLU A 496 8.61 31.24 1.98
CA GLU A 496 7.28 30.73 1.73
C GLU A 496 7.13 30.23 0.30
N HIS A 497 5.96 29.66 0.00
CA HIS A 497 5.65 29.11 -1.33
C HIS A 497 5.85 30.12 -2.47
N ALA A 498 5.62 31.43 -2.25
CA ALA A 498 5.83 32.46 -3.25
C ALA A 498 7.32 32.64 -3.57
N ASP A 499 8.17 32.70 -2.54
CA ASP A 499 9.62 32.83 -2.70
C ASP A 499 10.22 31.62 -3.43
N LEU A 500 9.85 30.41 -2.98
CA LEU A 500 10.35 29.15 -3.54
C LEU A 500 9.87 28.92 -4.99
N ASN A 501 8.76 29.56 -5.38
CA ASN A 501 8.29 29.55 -6.75
C ASN A 501 9.00 30.59 -7.63
N ALA A 502 9.35 31.74 -7.07
CA ALA A 502 10.09 32.79 -7.77
C ALA A 502 11.55 32.38 -8.04
N ARG A 503 12.18 31.70 -7.08
CA ARG A 503 13.55 31.18 -7.21
C ARG A 503 13.70 29.88 -6.43
N SER A 504 14.32 28.88 -7.06
CA SER A 504 14.63 27.62 -6.39
C SER A 504 15.56 27.83 -5.20
N LEU A 505 15.38 27.04 -4.14
CA LEU A 505 16.20 27.18 -2.94
C LEU A 505 17.69 26.94 -3.24
N ASN A 506 18.04 26.01 -4.14
CA ASN A 506 19.43 25.79 -4.57
C ASN A 506 20.07 27.08 -5.11
N SER A 507 19.38 27.78 -6.01
CA SER A 507 19.87 29.02 -6.61
C SER A 507 19.95 30.14 -5.59
N GLU A 508 18.98 30.21 -4.68
CA GLU A 508 18.94 31.19 -3.61
C GLU A 508 20.11 31.02 -2.62
N LEU A 509 20.41 29.79 -2.20
CA LEU A 509 21.51 29.50 -1.27
C LEU A 509 22.90 29.78 -1.89
N LEU A 510 23.06 29.64 -3.21
CA LEU A 510 24.32 29.92 -3.91
C LEU A 510 24.51 31.41 -4.28
N SER A 511 23.42 32.13 -4.56
CA SER A 511 23.53 33.49 -5.14
C SER A 511 23.26 34.63 -4.16
N ASN A 512 22.58 34.37 -3.04
CA ASN A 512 22.23 35.42 -2.10
C ASN A 512 23.39 35.72 -1.14
N HIS A 513 23.80 36.99 -1.06
CA HIS A 513 24.83 37.48 -0.13
C HIS A 513 24.58 37.12 1.35
N LYS A 514 23.33 36.82 1.73
CA LYS A 514 23.01 36.32 3.09
C LYS A 514 23.73 35.01 3.44
N PHE A 515 24.09 34.22 2.44
CA PHE A 515 24.71 32.90 2.61
C PHE A 515 26.16 32.83 2.08
N SER A 516 26.75 33.96 1.67
CA SER A 516 28.11 33.99 1.08
C SER A 516 29.20 33.46 2.01
N ASP A 517 28.97 33.56 3.32
CA ASP A 517 29.96 33.19 4.35
C ASP A 517 29.72 31.78 4.90
N VAL A 518 28.85 30.98 4.26
CA VAL A 518 28.50 29.62 4.67
C VAL A 518 29.27 28.61 3.86
N ASP A 519 29.99 27.73 4.55
CA ASP A 519 30.77 26.68 3.89
C ASP A 519 29.96 25.39 3.72
N LEU A 520 29.15 25.04 4.73
CA LEU A 520 28.54 23.72 4.85
C LEU A 520 27.01 23.75 4.90
N ILE A 521 26.39 22.70 4.39
CA ILE A 521 25.07 22.22 4.76
C ILE A 521 25.26 21.15 5.84
N TYR A 522 24.52 21.24 6.94
CA TYR A 522 24.60 20.28 8.03
C TYR A 522 24.40 18.82 7.55
N PRO A 523 25.16 17.84 8.08
CA PRO A 523 26.17 17.99 9.14
C PRO A 523 27.55 18.45 8.64
N ASP A 524 27.98 17.98 7.48
CA ASP A 524 29.32 18.24 6.95
C ASP A 524 29.34 18.08 5.42
N ILE A 525 28.36 18.69 4.74
CA ILE A 525 28.21 18.63 3.29
C ILE A 525 28.66 19.98 2.72
N ASP A 526 29.63 19.99 1.82
CA ASP A 526 30.08 21.23 1.17
C ASP A 526 28.93 21.87 0.34
N LEU A 527 28.61 23.14 0.64
CA LEU A 527 27.47 23.86 0.07
C LEU A 527 27.57 23.99 -1.45
N GLU A 528 28.72 24.43 -1.96
CA GLU A 528 28.94 24.66 -3.38
C GLU A 528 28.92 23.32 -4.14
N VAL A 529 29.58 22.29 -3.61
CA VAL A 529 29.60 20.97 -4.25
C VAL A 529 28.20 20.35 -4.31
N ALA A 530 27.46 20.38 -3.20
CA ALA A 530 26.15 19.74 -3.12
C ALA A 530 25.08 20.42 -3.99
N LEU A 531 25.17 21.74 -4.17
CA LEU A 531 24.18 22.50 -4.93
C LEU A 531 24.57 22.73 -6.39
N GLY A 532 25.72 22.19 -6.84
CA GLY A 532 26.20 22.36 -8.21
C GLY A 532 26.75 23.77 -8.50
N GLY A 533 27.35 24.39 -7.48
CA GLY A 533 28.11 25.63 -7.56
C GLY A 533 29.32 25.54 -8.51
N ARG A 534 30.00 26.67 -8.74
CA ARG A 534 30.95 26.80 -9.87
C ARG A 534 32.24 26.01 -9.63
N ASN A 535 32.27 24.73 -10.00
CA ASN A 535 33.44 23.95 -10.41
C ASN A 535 32.94 22.69 -11.18
N LYS A 536 33.02 22.57 -12.51
CA LYS A 536 34.14 22.77 -13.45
C LYS A 536 33.72 23.57 -14.70
N PRO A 537 34.65 24.23 -15.42
CA PRO A 537 34.39 24.62 -16.80
C PRO A 537 34.03 23.34 -17.57
N ARG A 538 32.85 23.32 -18.20
CA ARG A 538 32.61 22.39 -19.29
C ARG A 538 33.71 22.64 -20.30
N VAL A 539 34.71 21.76 -20.36
CA VAL A 539 35.52 21.62 -21.57
C VAL A 539 34.48 21.41 -22.68
N ARG A 540 34.32 22.42 -23.55
CA ARG A 540 33.54 22.26 -24.76
C ARG A 540 34.33 21.24 -25.59
N LEU A 541 34.04 19.96 -25.40
CA LEU A 541 34.33 18.96 -26.41
C LEU A 541 33.62 19.46 -27.69
N PRO A 542 34.33 19.51 -28.84
CA PRO A 542 33.71 19.90 -30.09
C PRO A 542 32.45 19.05 -30.30
N ARG A 543 31.37 19.69 -30.78
CA ARG A 543 30.14 18.99 -31.15
C ARG A 543 30.48 18.00 -32.26
N ASN A 544 30.72 16.75 -31.89
CA ASN A 544 30.51 15.66 -32.81
C ASN A 544 28.99 15.49 -32.88
N LEU A 545 28.43 15.78 -34.05
CA LEU A 545 27.06 15.43 -34.40
C LEU A 545 26.89 13.93 -34.12
N ALA A 546 26.11 13.58 -33.11
CA ALA A 546 25.59 12.22 -33.01
C ALA A 546 24.60 12.05 -34.17
N PRO A 547 24.66 10.95 -34.93
CA PRO A 547 23.68 10.69 -35.98
C PRO A 547 22.29 10.51 -35.32
N ASP A 548 21.33 11.32 -35.72
CA ASP A 548 19.91 11.09 -35.40
C ASP A 548 19.47 9.74 -35.98
N GLU A 549 18.59 9.03 -35.27
CA GLU A 549 17.93 7.78 -35.71
C GLU A 549 17.06 7.93 -36.98
N ILE A 550 17.06 9.10 -37.61
CA ILE A 550 16.42 9.37 -38.91
C ILE A 550 17.38 9.10 -40.09
N TYR A 551 18.60 8.61 -39.83
CA TYR A 551 19.61 8.34 -40.88
C TYR A 551 19.63 6.91 -41.43
N PHE A 552 18.82 5.98 -40.90
CA PHE A 552 18.82 4.57 -41.33
C PHE A 552 17.53 4.04 -41.96
N ASP A 553 16.61 4.91 -42.38
CA ASP A 553 15.34 4.47 -43.01
C ASP A 553 15.28 4.66 -44.54
N ASN A 554 16.42 4.87 -45.21
CA ASN A 554 16.46 5.09 -46.66
C ASN A 554 17.44 4.19 -47.43
N GLN A 555 17.59 2.92 -47.03
CA GLN A 555 18.29 1.90 -47.83
C GLN A 555 17.53 0.58 -47.96
N GLY A 556 16.22 0.67 -48.21
CA GLY A 556 15.36 -0.47 -48.59
C GLY A 556 14.63 -0.30 -49.93
N ALA A 557 15.02 0.68 -50.74
CA ALA A 557 14.42 0.95 -52.05
C ALA A 557 15.49 1.16 -53.12
N ALA A 558 16.26 0.13 -53.40
CA ALA A 558 16.90 -0.10 -54.68
C ALA A 558 17.44 -1.55 -54.70
N THR A 559 17.00 -2.29 -55.72
CA THR A 559 17.25 -3.69 -56.10
C THR A 559 16.64 -4.78 -55.25
#